data_AF-A0A942CLX5-F1
#
_entry.id   AF-A0A942CLX5-F1
#
_cell.length_a   1.000
_cell.length_b   1.000
_cell.length_c   1.000
_cell.angle_alpha   90.00
_cell.angle_beta   90.00
_cell.angle_gamma   90.00
#
_symmetry.space_group_name_H-M   'P 1'
#
loop_
_entity.id
_entity.type
_entity.pdbx_description
1 polymer ?
#
loop_
_entity_poly.entity_id
_entity_poly.type
_entity_poly.pdbx_seq_one_letter_code
_entity_poly.pdbx_strand_id
1 'polypeptide(L)'
;MDALIATSAEMLPALPSAAPAPSPILVVVQREWNGWRKALVPLYALEDVHWHQPAGAPRPLVHGYVSSESLLSGDVPHDWAEGGEPRLLVCVLRRHTVPSLFDELARRADAGKCGMLKAKC
;
A
#
# COMPACT_ATOMS: atom_id res chain seq x y z
N MET A 1 -24.08 -26.43 -55.61
CA MET A 1 -24.42 -25.15 -54.95
C MET A 1 -23.85 -25.26 -53.55
N ASP A 2 -22.63 -24.74 -53.44
CA ASP A 2 -21.75 -24.81 -52.28
C ASP A 2 -22.24 -23.99 -51.08
N ALA A 3 -21.75 -24.43 -49.92
CA ALA A 3 -21.52 -23.68 -48.68
C ALA A 3 -22.73 -23.06 -47.93
N LEU A 4 -22.91 -23.43 -46.66
CA LEU A 4 -22.29 -22.72 -45.54
C LEU A 4 -22.61 -23.38 -44.17
N ILE A 5 -21.54 -23.86 -43.52
CA ILE A 5 -21.11 -23.61 -42.13
C ILE A 5 -22.01 -24.06 -40.96
N ALA A 6 -21.52 -25.10 -40.27
CA ALA A 6 -21.67 -25.34 -38.83
C ALA A 6 -20.79 -24.36 -38.00
N THR A 7 -21.03 -24.27 -36.68
CA THR A 7 -20.16 -23.63 -35.62
C THR A 7 -20.63 -22.20 -35.25
N SER A 8 -20.84 -21.79 -33.99
CA SER A 8 -20.52 -22.36 -32.68
C SER A 8 -21.39 -21.74 -31.59
N ALA A 9 -21.49 -22.44 -30.46
CA ALA A 9 -21.87 -21.88 -29.19
C ALA A 9 -20.92 -20.73 -28.84
N GLU A 10 -21.44 -19.51 -28.72
CA GLU A 10 -20.75 -18.46 -28.00
C GLU A 10 -20.84 -18.78 -26.51
N MET A 11 -19.87 -19.57 -26.08
CA MET A 11 -19.46 -19.75 -24.71
C MET A 11 -18.94 -18.38 -24.24
N LEU A 12 -19.83 -17.57 -23.69
CA LEU A 12 -19.44 -16.44 -22.86
C LEU A 12 -18.53 -17.00 -21.76
N PRO A 13 -17.31 -16.47 -21.57
CA PRO A 13 -16.56 -16.82 -20.38
C PRO A 13 -17.36 -16.30 -19.19
N ALA A 14 -17.86 -17.22 -18.37
CA ALA A 14 -18.30 -16.90 -17.03
C ALA A 14 -17.15 -16.11 -16.39
N LEU A 15 -17.43 -14.83 -16.10
CA LEU A 15 -16.59 -14.01 -15.24
C LEU A 15 -16.15 -14.89 -14.07
N PRO A 16 -14.84 -15.00 -13.75
CA PRO A 16 -14.43 -15.78 -12.61
C PRO A 16 -15.17 -15.23 -11.41
N SER A 17 -16.07 -16.05 -10.87
CA SER A 17 -16.76 -15.85 -9.61
C SER A 17 -15.68 -15.40 -8.63
N ALA A 18 -15.69 -14.11 -8.30
CA ALA A 18 -14.76 -13.54 -7.35
C ALA A 18 -14.99 -14.30 -6.05
N ALA A 19 -14.15 -15.31 -5.81
CA ALA A 19 -13.96 -15.87 -4.49
C ALA A 19 -13.84 -14.68 -3.53
N PRO A 20 -14.42 -14.73 -2.32
CA PRO A 20 -14.20 -13.67 -1.36
C PRO A 20 -12.69 -13.53 -1.21
N ALA A 21 -12.12 -12.46 -1.81
CA ALA A 21 -10.72 -12.18 -1.67
C ALA A 21 -10.46 -12.19 -0.17
N PRO A 22 -9.41 -12.90 0.31
CA PRO A 22 -9.12 -12.91 1.74
C PRO A 22 -9.10 -11.46 2.20
N SER A 23 -9.88 -11.15 3.24
CA SER A 23 -10.04 -9.77 3.71
C SER A 23 -8.65 -9.19 3.90
N PRO A 24 -8.26 -8.16 3.12
CA PRO A 24 -6.90 -7.68 3.15
C PRO A 24 -6.62 -7.13 4.56
N ILE A 25 -5.46 -7.47 5.11
CA ILE A 25 -5.02 -6.92 6.38
C ILE A 25 -4.81 -5.42 6.18
N LEU A 26 -5.65 -4.60 6.79
CA LEU A 26 -5.61 -3.14 6.63
C LEU A 26 -4.76 -2.48 7.71
N VAL A 27 -4.04 -1.46 7.31
CA VAL A 27 -3.31 -0.56 8.21
C VAL A 27 -3.80 0.87 8.03
N VAL A 28 -3.88 1.60 9.15
CA VAL A 28 -4.24 3.01 9.15
C VAL A 28 -2.96 3.82 8.94
N VAL A 29 -2.95 4.60 7.87
CA VAL A 29 -1.83 5.44 7.48
C VAL A 29 -2.25 6.90 7.41
N GLN A 30 -1.29 7.80 7.49
CA GLN A 30 -1.51 9.24 7.41
C GLN A 30 -0.34 9.91 6.67
N ARG A 31 -0.61 10.96 5.89
CA ARG A 31 0.42 11.64 5.09
C ARG A 31 1.48 12.32 5.97
N GLU A 32 1.00 12.99 7.01
CA GLU A 32 1.81 13.76 7.94
C GLU A 32 1.65 13.20 9.34
N TRP A 33 2.72 13.22 10.14
CA TRP A 33 2.71 12.67 11.51
C TRP A 33 1.75 13.42 12.45
N ASN A 34 1.49 14.70 12.18
CA ASN A 34 0.55 15.57 12.86
C ASN A 34 -0.74 15.81 12.05
N GLY A 35 -0.90 15.12 10.92
CA GLY A 35 -2.08 15.23 10.07
C GLY A 35 -3.30 14.59 10.73
N TRP A 36 -4.48 15.19 10.48
CA TRP A 36 -5.77 14.66 10.93
C TRP A 36 -6.37 13.66 9.92
N ARG A 37 -5.94 13.71 8.66
CA ARG A 37 -6.44 12.86 7.58
C ARG A 37 -5.81 11.48 7.64
N LYS A 38 -6.66 10.46 7.63
CA LYS A 38 -6.28 9.04 7.71
C LYS A 38 -6.75 8.31 6.46
N ALA A 39 -5.98 7.32 6.05
CA ALA A 39 -6.34 6.40 4.99
C ALA A 39 -6.14 4.96 5.43
N LEU A 40 -6.90 4.07 4.81
CA LEU A 40 -6.78 2.63 4.98
C LEU A 40 -6.11 2.07 3.73
N VAL A 41 -5.00 1.36 3.94
CA VAL A 41 -4.27 0.68 2.87
C VAL A 41 -4.04 -0.77 3.25
N PRO A 42 -3.98 -1.68 2.27
CA PRO A 42 -3.53 -3.03 2.52
C PRO A 42 -2.07 -3.05 2.99
N LEU A 43 -1.75 -3.89 3.99
CA LEU A 43 -0.38 -4.05 4.48
C LEU A 43 0.61 -4.43 3.37
N TYR A 44 0.18 -5.22 2.39
CA TYR A 44 1.01 -5.64 1.27
C TYR A 44 1.28 -4.54 0.24
N ALA A 45 0.44 -3.49 0.21
CA ALA A 45 0.60 -2.36 -0.70
C ALA A 45 1.58 -1.31 -0.16
N LEU A 46 2.03 -1.47 1.09
CA LEU A 46 3.03 -0.60 1.70
C LEU A 46 4.42 -1.08 1.30
N GLU A 47 5.07 -0.27 0.46
CA GLU A 47 6.41 -0.47 -0.06
C GLU A 47 7.44 0.37 0.70
N ASP A 48 8.71 0.01 0.55
CA ASP A 48 9.86 0.78 1.09
C ASP A 48 9.67 1.22 2.55
N VAL A 49 9.25 0.28 3.39
CA VAL A 49 8.99 0.53 4.82
C VAL A 49 10.29 0.83 5.54
N HIS A 50 10.40 2.00 6.16
CA HIS A 50 11.60 2.47 6.84
C HIS A 50 11.25 3.34 8.04
N TRP A 51 12.24 3.56 8.92
CA TRP A 51 12.07 4.54 9.98
C TRP A 51 12.47 5.92 9.49
N HIS A 52 11.61 6.89 9.72
CA HIS A 52 11.89 8.29 9.45
C HIS A 52 11.42 9.13 10.64
N GLN A 53 12.19 10.17 10.98
CA GLN A 53 11.78 11.13 12.00
C GLN A 53 11.55 12.49 11.33
N PRO A 54 10.30 12.85 11.02
CA PRO A 54 9.99 14.15 10.44
C PRO A 54 10.26 15.27 11.47
N ALA A 55 10.53 16.48 10.96
CA ALA A 55 10.79 17.64 11.81
C ALA A 55 9.63 17.89 12.78
N GLY A 56 9.96 18.06 14.07
CA GLY A 56 8.99 18.27 15.14
C GLY A 56 8.36 17.00 15.72
N ALA A 57 8.59 15.82 15.13
CA ALA A 57 8.11 14.57 15.74
C ALA A 57 8.97 14.18 16.95
N PRO A 58 8.35 13.79 18.08
CA PRO A 58 9.06 13.47 19.31
C PRO A 58 9.87 12.17 19.23
N ARG A 59 9.52 11.27 18.29
CA ARG A 59 10.16 9.96 18.09
C ARG A 59 10.18 9.58 16.61
N PRO A 60 11.11 8.71 16.16
CA PRO A 60 11.04 8.09 14.84
C PRO A 60 9.74 7.32 14.64
N LEU A 61 9.18 7.42 13.44
CA LEU A 61 7.94 6.77 13.03
C LEU A 61 8.22 5.82 11.88
N VAL A 62 7.36 4.82 11.72
CA VAL A 62 7.41 3.94 10.54
C VAL A 62 6.78 4.68 9.37
N HIS A 63 7.54 4.85 8.31
CA HIS A 63 7.13 5.43 7.04
C HIS A 63 7.17 4.35 5.96
N GLY A 64 6.40 4.55 4.91
CA GLY A 64 6.40 3.72 3.72
C GLY A 64 5.76 4.44 2.55
N TYR A 65 5.93 3.89 1.36
CA TYR A 65 5.31 4.39 0.16
C TYR A 65 4.10 3.52 -0.18
N VAL A 66 3.05 4.13 -0.70
CA VAL A 66 1.89 3.41 -1.22
C VAL A 66 1.49 3.99 -2.56
N SER A 67 1.12 3.13 -3.51
CA SER A 67 0.51 3.57 -4.75
C SER A 67 -0.86 4.19 -4.47
N SER A 68 -1.18 5.32 -5.10
CA SER A 68 -2.48 5.97 -4.95
C SER A 68 -3.65 5.07 -5.37
N GLU A 69 -3.42 4.13 -6.30
CA GLU A 69 -4.41 3.15 -6.75
C GLU A 69 -4.70 2.06 -5.70
N SER A 70 -3.80 1.88 -4.73
CA SER A 70 -3.92 0.89 -3.65
C SER A 70 -4.62 1.44 -2.40
N LEU A 71 -5.05 2.71 -2.43
CA LEU A 71 -5.85 3.31 -1.36
C LEU A 71 -7.27 2.76 -1.39
N LEU A 72 -7.65 2.01 -0.35
CA LEU A 72 -8.99 1.43 -0.25
C LEU A 72 -10.02 2.43 0.31
N SER A 73 -9.56 3.39 1.12
CA SER A 73 -10.42 4.42 1.71
C SER A 73 -9.61 5.57 2.29
N GLY A 74 -10.15 6.79 2.23
CA GLY A 74 -9.54 8.02 2.77
C GLY A 74 -9.11 9.01 1.70
N ASP A 75 -9.08 10.29 2.06
CA ASP A 75 -8.64 11.38 1.19
C ASP A 75 -7.24 11.84 1.63
N VAL A 76 -6.21 11.29 0.99
CA VAL A 76 -4.83 11.75 1.16
C VAL A 76 -4.54 12.74 0.04
N PRO A 77 -4.35 14.04 0.32
CA PRO A 77 -4.10 15.01 -0.73
C PRO A 77 -2.84 14.62 -1.52
N HIS A 78 -3.03 14.43 -2.82
CA HIS A 78 -2.03 14.02 -3.80
C HIS A 78 -1.75 15.21 -4.71
N ASP A 79 -0.59 15.86 -4.53
CA ASP A 79 -0.09 16.83 -5.51
C ASP A 79 0.58 16.05 -6.64
N TRP A 80 -0.17 15.81 -7.72
CA TRP A 80 0.41 15.26 -8.94
C TRP A 80 1.06 16.38 -9.75
N ALA A 81 2.38 16.36 -9.88
CA ALA A 81 3.03 16.93 -11.04
C ALA A 81 2.82 15.97 -12.23
N GLU A 82 2.43 16.49 -13.40
CA GLU A 82 2.24 15.68 -14.62
C GLU A 82 3.50 14.81 -14.88
N GLY A 83 3.34 13.48 -14.84
CA GLY A 83 4.40 12.51 -15.17
C GLY A 83 5.15 11.87 -14.00
N GLY A 84 4.78 12.15 -12.74
CA GLY A 84 5.36 11.48 -11.56
C GLY A 84 4.77 10.08 -11.30
N GLU A 85 5.59 9.14 -10.82
CA GLU A 85 5.08 7.85 -10.33
C GLU A 85 4.10 8.07 -9.16
N PRO A 86 2.97 7.34 -9.10
CA PRO A 86 1.91 7.62 -8.16
C PRO A 86 2.17 7.16 -6.71
N ARG A 87 3.37 7.41 -6.17
CA ARG A 87 3.77 6.95 -4.83
C ARG A 87 3.55 8.05 -3.79
N LEU A 88 2.76 7.73 -2.77
CA LEU A 88 2.50 8.61 -1.63
C LEU A 88 3.32 8.15 -0.43
N LEU A 89 4.14 9.07 0.10
CA LEU A 89 4.81 8.84 1.38
C LEU A 89 3.77 8.96 2.50
N VAL A 90 3.63 7.88 3.26
CA VAL A 90 2.72 7.81 4.40
C VAL A 90 3.49 7.36 5.65
N CYS A 91 2.96 7.72 6.81
CA CYS A 91 3.45 7.26 8.09
C CYS A 91 2.37 6.46 8.84
N VAL A 92 2.84 5.51 9.65
CA VAL A 92 2.01 4.58 10.42
C VAL A 92 2.18 4.89 11.89
N LEU A 93 1.10 5.28 12.56
CA LEU A 93 1.10 5.51 14.00
C LEU A 93 0.67 4.25 14.75
N ARG A 94 1.46 3.87 15.76
CA ARG A 94 1.16 2.74 16.65
C ARG A 94 -0.20 2.85 17.33
N ARG A 95 -0.65 4.08 17.65
CA ARG A 95 -1.96 4.33 18.30
C ARG A 95 -3.15 3.98 17.41
N HIS A 96 -2.98 3.98 16.09
CA HIS A 96 -4.06 3.76 15.12
C HIS A 96 -3.96 2.42 14.41
N THR A 97 -2.95 1.62 14.74
CA THR A 97 -2.67 0.33 14.12
C THR A 97 -2.69 -0.75 15.17
N VAL A 98 -3.15 -1.94 14.81
CA VAL A 98 -3.11 -3.11 15.70
C VAL A 98 -1.64 -3.36 16.10
N PRO A 99 -1.32 -3.58 17.39
CA PRO A 99 0.06 -3.70 17.84
C PRO A 99 0.89 -4.74 17.07
N SER A 100 0.31 -5.90 16.77
CA SER A 100 0.99 -6.95 15.99
C SER A 100 1.35 -6.54 14.57
N LEU A 101 0.51 -5.73 13.92
CA LEU A 101 0.79 -5.17 12.58
C LEU A 101 1.86 -4.09 12.66
N PHE A 102 1.84 -3.28 13.70
CA PHE A 102 2.89 -2.29 13.93
C PHE A 102 4.24 -2.98 14.18
N ASP A 103 4.27 -4.06 14.96
CA ASP A 103 5.50 -4.81 15.23
C ASP A 103 6.05 -5.51 13.96
N GLU A 104 5.18 -5.97 13.07
CA GLU A 104 5.56 -6.47 11.74
C GLU A 104 6.20 -5.37 10.89
N LEU A 105 5.57 -4.19 10.82
CA LEU A 105 6.08 -3.05 10.07
C LEU A 105 7.40 -2.52 10.64
N ALA A 106 7.52 -2.47 11.97
CA ALA A 106 8.75 -2.12 12.66
C ALA A 106 9.88 -3.09 12.29
N ARG A 107 9.61 -4.40 12.27
CA ARG A 107 10.60 -5.41 11.89
C ARG A 107 11.05 -5.26 10.44
N ARG A 108 10.13 -4.95 9.50
CA ARG A 108 10.48 -4.64 8.10
C ARG A 108 11.36 -3.39 8.01
N ALA A 109 11.01 -2.34 8.75
CA ALA A 109 11.79 -1.11 8.80
C ALA A 109 13.20 -1.32 9.39
N ASP A 110 13.33 -2.19 10.41
CA ASP A 110 14.63 -2.56 10.99
C ASP A 110 15.47 -3.42 10.03
N ALA A 111 14.84 -4.34 9.29
CA ALA A 111 15.51 -5.13 8.26
C ALA A 111 16.03 -4.24 7.12
N GLY A 112 15.24 -3.25 6.69
CA GLY A 112 15.64 -2.25 5.68
C GLY A 112 16.83 -1.40 6.12
N LYS A 113 16.88 -0.99 7.40
CA LYS A 113 18.05 -0.31 7.99
C LYS A 113 19.31 -1.18 7.95
N CYS A 114 19.18 -2.48 8.26
CA CYS A 114 20.29 -3.41 8.27
C CYS A 114 20.85 -3.64 6.85
N GLY A 115 19.99 -3.65 5.83
CA GLY A 115 20.40 -3.72 4.42
C GLY A 115 21.18 -2.48 3.95
N MET A 116 20.79 -1.28 4.38
CA MET A 116 21.46 -0.04 3.96
C MET A 116 22.82 0.19 4.65
N LEU A 117 23.04 -0.41 5.83
CA LEU A 117 24.35 -0.44 6.49
C LEU A 117 25.32 -1.48 5.89
N LYS A 118 24.83 -2.43 5.08
CA LYS A 118 25.67 -3.41 4.37
C LYS A 118 26.18 -2.92 3.02
N ALA A 119 25.62 -1.86 2.45
CA ALA A 119 26.01 -1.29 1.15
C ALA A 119 27.19 -0.30 1.21
N LYS A 120 27.93 -0.25 2.34
CA LYS A 120 29.00 0.72 2.58
C LYS A 120 30.34 0.09 2.98
N CYS A 121 30.52 -1.20 2.67
CA CYS A 121 31.81 -1.90 2.81
C CYS A 121 32.46 -2.09 1.45
#